data_AF-F8KWS0-F1
#
_entry.id   AF-F8KWS0-F1
#
_cell.length_a   1.000
_cell.length_b   1.000
_cell.length_c   1.000
_cell.angle_alpha   90.00
_cell.angle_beta   90.00
_cell.angle_gamma   90.00
#
_symmetry.space_group_name_H-M   'P 1'
#
loop_
_entity.id
_entity.type
_entity.pdbx_description
1 polymer ?
#
loop_
_entity_poly.entity_id
_entity_poly.type
_entity_poly.pdbx_seq_one_letter_code
_entity_poly.pdbx_strand_id
1 'polypeptide(L)'
;MTIKFDFSDGNFQSNLVKAAKDPKFVMTTKFGVRKKDGRLKGCIIYVLNLVLKPFRRSIASTNAEKSLATAQKTIESAREIFSDLQNFRNMHKILERTIFLARIDQAEKEKMMAILNSKIFPSEAFLEDAQENLKNLETINSIQPASELEKNEIKGKVANIFRFLDSIDSAIIHSHLNELAEAVGKYGSISMVNEVFKRINTEPSSKHFIFVKAAISGTFLSKNKEILNAIQQDVRSLANGEFLFHAAIVYIALENELDLSDDFFNFAFDFCKPTLQRDDNEVSGLFFLMDCPINKYSLAFAEKFLTRFPHLVNHPINHVHPILLAIANNSVALIELFLEKGANPNIQIPKLKLIQLVLKDPLLYPIAERLIKADTSKQTWLDAGLIEVSEKETISLEKVLERFKATYPLPASI
;
A
#
# COMPACT_ATOMS: atom_id res chain seq x y z
N MET A 1 -34.81 -4.19 -11.03
CA MET A 1 -35.41 -3.20 -11.94
C MET A 1 -34.41 -2.96 -13.07
N THR A 2 -34.74 -3.34 -14.29
CA THR A 2 -33.87 -3.19 -15.46
C THR A 2 -34.17 -1.84 -16.09
N ILE A 3 -33.18 -0.94 -16.12
CA ILE A 3 -33.36 0.38 -16.74
C ILE A 3 -33.13 0.21 -18.24
N LYS A 4 -34.20 0.42 -19.01
CA LYS A 4 -34.15 0.42 -20.47
C LYS A 4 -33.88 1.84 -20.93
N PHE A 5 -32.79 2.05 -21.66
CA PHE A 5 -32.58 3.31 -22.36
C PHE A 5 -33.17 3.21 -23.75
N ASP A 6 -34.14 4.06 -24.02
CA ASP A 6 -34.57 4.32 -25.39
C ASP A 6 -33.66 5.39 -25.99
N PHE A 7 -32.82 4.99 -26.94
CA PHE A 7 -31.98 5.93 -27.66
C PHE A 7 -32.79 6.77 -28.67
N SER A 8 -34.10 6.54 -28.82
CA SER A 8 -34.99 7.38 -29.63
C SER A 8 -35.38 8.70 -28.95
N ASP A 9 -35.31 8.79 -27.62
CA ASP A 9 -35.75 9.97 -26.87
C ASP A 9 -34.53 10.78 -26.36
N GLY A 10 -34.28 11.94 -26.96
CA GLY A 10 -33.30 12.94 -26.47
C GLY A 10 -31.91 12.95 -27.15
N ASN A 11 -31.02 13.80 -26.61
CA ASN A 11 -29.64 13.94 -27.09
C ASN A 11 -28.87 12.62 -26.86
N PHE A 12 -28.41 12.04 -27.97
CA PHE A 12 -27.69 10.76 -28.01
C PHE A 12 -26.50 10.70 -27.04
N GLN A 13 -25.70 11.78 -26.96
CA GLN A 13 -24.55 11.85 -26.07
C GLN A 13 -24.97 11.73 -24.60
N SER A 14 -26.07 12.40 -24.22
CA SER A 14 -26.63 12.32 -22.87
C SER A 14 -27.07 10.90 -22.53
N ASN A 15 -27.72 10.20 -23.47
CA ASN A 15 -28.16 8.82 -23.26
C ASN A 15 -26.97 7.84 -23.18
N LEU A 16 -25.90 8.07 -23.95
CA LEU A 16 -24.66 7.30 -23.86
C LEU A 16 -23.97 7.48 -22.52
N VAL A 17 -23.85 8.72 -22.04
CA VAL A 17 -23.28 9.02 -20.72
C VAL A 17 -24.10 8.37 -19.62
N LYS A 18 -25.44 8.47 -19.67
CA LYS A 18 -26.32 7.86 -18.67
C LYS A 18 -26.20 6.33 -18.68
N ALA A 19 -26.22 5.70 -19.86
CA ALA A 19 -26.05 4.25 -19.98
C ALA A 19 -24.67 3.77 -19.50
N ALA A 20 -23.60 4.53 -19.79
CA ALA A 20 -22.25 4.24 -19.32
C ALA A 20 -22.07 4.44 -17.80
N LYS A 21 -22.91 5.26 -17.15
CA LYS A 21 -22.89 5.47 -15.69
C LYS A 21 -23.78 4.50 -14.92
N ASP A 22 -24.86 3.99 -15.51
CA ASP A 22 -25.84 3.15 -14.82
C ASP A 22 -25.42 1.67 -14.71
N PRO A 23 -25.16 1.14 -13.49
CA PRO A 23 -24.73 -0.25 -13.31
C PRO A 23 -25.82 -1.29 -13.59
N LYS A 24 -27.09 -0.88 -13.65
CA LYS A 24 -28.25 -1.76 -13.96
C LYS A 24 -28.64 -1.71 -15.43
N PHE A 25 -27.81 -1.08 -16.26
CA PHE A 25 -28.02 -1.00 -17.69
C PHE A 25 -28.04 -2.38 -18.32
N VAL A 26 -29.13 -2.70 -19.03
CA VAL A 26 -29.21 -3.89 -19.90
C VAL A 26 -29.73 -3.43 -21.25
N MET A 27 -28.92 -3.65 -22.28
CA MET A 27 -29.32 -3.35 -23.65
C MET A 27 -30.35 -4.38 -24.13
N THR A 28 -31.58 -3.95 -24.43
CA THR A 28 -32.58 -4.82 -25.01
C THR A 28 -32.32 -5.02 -26.51
N THR A 29 -32.28 -6.26 -26.96
CA THR A 29 -31.91 -6.69 -28.33
C THR A 29 -32.88 -6.26 -29.45
N LYS A 30 -33.92 -5.49 -29.15
CA LYS A 30 -34.91 -4.99 -30.13
C LYS A 30 -34.64 -3.53 -30.47
N PHE A 31 -33.79 -3.27 -31.46
CA PHE A 31 -33.68 -1.94 -32.06
C PHE A 31 -34.49 -1.90 -33.35
N GLY A 32 -35.64 -1.22 -33.32
CA GLY A 32 -36.23 -0.66 -34.53
C GLY A 32 -35.58 0.71 -34.75
N VAL A 33 -34.71 0.84 -35.75
CA VAL A 33 -34.13 2.15 -36.10
C VAL A 33 -35.23 2.96 -36.80
N ARG A 34 -35.82 3.95 -36.12
CA ARG A 34 -36.67 4.94 -36.81
C ARG A 34 -35.76 5.84 -37.65
N LYS A 35 -36.10 6.02 -38.94
CA LYS A 35 -35.36 6.77 -39.98
C LYS A 35 -34.84 8.16 -39.60
N LYS A 36 -35.33 8.79 -38.52
CA LYS A 36 -35.03 10.19 -38.16
C LYS A 36 -33.77 10.39 -37.32
N ASP A 37 -33.14 9.30 -36.89
CA ASP A 37 -32.01 9.33 -35.96
C ASP A 37 -30.70 9.00 -36.69
N GLY A 38 -29.82 9.99 -36.80
CA GLY A 38 -28.71 10.07 -37.77
C GLY A 38 -27.69 8.92 -37.79
N ARG A 39 -26.86 8.94 -38.83
CA ARG A 39 -25.79 7.98 -39.21
C ARG A 39 -25.01 7.38 -38.02
N LEU A 40 -24.79 8.18 -36.98
CA LEU A 40 -24.11 7.85 -35.73
C LEU A 40 -24.87 6.82 -34.86
N LYS A 41 -26.17 7.00 -34.63
CA LYS A 41 -27.04 6.03 -33.92
C LYS A 41 -27.09 4.69 -34.67
N GLY A 42 -27.18 4.74 -36.01
CA GLY A 42 -27.19 3.56 -36.88
C GLY A 42 -25.89 2.77 -36.82
N CYS A 43 -24.74 3.43 -36.90
CA CYS A 43 -23.43 2.76 -36.84
C CYS A 43 -23.18 2.09 -35.48
N ILE A 44 -23.56 2.75 -34.38
CA ILE A 44 -23.31 2.24 -33.03
C ILE A 44 -24.21 1.04 -32.73
N ILE A 45 -25.50 1.13 -33.06
CA ILE A 45 -26.43 -0.01 -32.96
C ILE A 45 -25.97 -1.16 -33.86
N TYR A 46 -25.42 -0.87 -35.03
CA TYR A 46 -24.88 -1.87 -35.95
C TYR A 46 -23.63 -2.56 -35.39
N VAL A 47 -22.66 -1.80 -34.87
CA VAL A 47 -21.47 -2.31 -34.17
C VAL A 47 -21.87 -3.18 -32.97
N LEU A 48 -22.75 -2.68 -32.11
CA LEU A 48 -23.29 -3.43 -30.96
C LEU A 48 -24.00 -4.71 -31.39
N ASN A 49 -24.86 -4.62 -32.41
CA ASN A 49 -25.55 -5.79 -32.94
C ASN A 49 -24.58 -6.80 -33.55
N LEU A 50 -23.49 -6.35 -34.19
CA LEU A 50 -22.45 -7.22 -34.73
C LEU A 50 -21.63 -7.89 -33.62
N VAL A 51 -21.16 -7.15 -32.62
CA VAL A 51 -20.41 -7.71 -31.49
C VAL A 51 -21.25 -8.74 -30.73
N LEU A 52 -22.54 -8.47 -30.56
CA LEU A 52 -23.47 -9.33 -29.81
C LEU A 52 -24.15 -10.40 -30.68
N LYS A 53 -24.02 -10.35 -32.02
CA LYS A 53 -24.71 -11.24 -32.98
C LYS A 53 -24.43 -12.73 -32.77
N PRO A 54 -23.16 -13.16 -32.61
CA PRO A 54 -22.81 -14.57 -32.46
C PRO A 54 -23.46 -15.25 -31.26
N PHE A 55 -23.90 -14.46 -30.28
CA PHE A 55 -24.24 -14.92 -28.94
C PHE A 55 -25.74 -14.76 -28.62
N ARG A 56 -26.54 -14.30 -29.60
CA ARG A 56 -28.00 -14.44 -29.53
C ARG A 56 -28.32 -15.91 -29.76
N ARG A 57 -29.04 -16.53 -28.81
CA ARG A 57 -29.38 -17.97 -28.70
C ARG A 57 -30.07 -18.62 -29.93
N SER A 58 -30.07 -18.01 -31.11
CA SER A 58 -30.75 -18.51 -32.31
C SER A 58 -29.94 -18.41 -33.61
N ILE A 59 -28.66 -18.03 -33.60
CA ILE A 59 -27.85 -17.91 -34.84
C ILE A 59 -26.54 -18.69 -34.69
N ALA A 60 -26.63 -20.01 -34.90
CA ALA A 60 -25.57 -20.99 -34.71
C ALA A 60 -24.39 -20.93 -35.72
N SER A 61 -24.15 -19.80 -36.41
CA SER A 61 -23.18 -19.80 -37.53
C SER A 61 -22.32 -18.54 -37.70
N THR A 62 -22.51 -17.49 -36.91
CA THR A 62 -21.69 -16.28 -37.07
C THR A 62 -20.40 -16.38 -36.27
N ASN A 63 -19.26 -16.61 -36.96
CA ASN A 63 -17.93 -16.50 -36.38
C ASN A 63 -17.78 -15.12 -35.70
N ALA A 64 -17.52 -15.11 -34.39
CA ALA A 64 -17.36 -13.91 -33.59
C ALA A 64 -16.28 -12.98 -34.17
N GLU A 65 -15.17 -13.54 -34.67
CA GLU A 65 -14.10 -12.78 -35.29
C GLU A 65 -14.54 -12.05 -36.55
N LYS A 66 -15.39 -12.68 -37.39
CA LYS A 66 -15.95 -12.00 -38.58
C LYS A 66 -16.87 -10.85 -38.18
N SER A 67 -17.68 -11.05 -37.15
CA SER A 67 -18.60 -10.00 -36.68
C SER A 67 -17.84 -8.83 -36.06
N LEU A 68 -16.75 -9.11 -35.34
CA LEU A 68 -15.85 -8.11 -34.75
C LEU A 68 -15.03 -7.38 -35.83
N ALA A 69 -14.52 -8.07 -36.86
CA ALA A 69 -13.86 -7.43 -38.00
C ALA A 69 -14.82 -6.53 -38.80
N THR A 70 -16.09 -6.91 -38.91
CA THR A 70 -17.12 -6.07 -39.54
C THR A 70 -17.44 -4.84 -38.68
N ALA A 71 -17.48 -5.02 -37.35
CA ALA A 71 -17.66 -3.92 -36.40
C ALA A 71 -16.50 -2.92 -36.49
N GLN A 72 -15.26 -3.41 -36.53
CA GLN A 72 -14.06 -2.59 -36.70
C GLN A 72 -14.10 -1.78 -38.01
N LYS A 73 -14.38 -2.42 -39.15
CA LYS A 73 -14.54 -1.70 -40.43
C LYS A 73 -15.64 -0.64 -40.39
N THR A 74 -16.72 -0.90 -39.65
CA THR A 74 -17.81 0.06 -39.47
C THR A 74 -17.33 1.28 -38.68
N ILE A 75 -16.60 1.07 -37.58
CA ILE A 75 -16.01 2.14 -36.76
C ILE A 75 -15.04 2.97 -37.59
N GLU A 76 -14.14 2.31 -38.33
CA GLU A 76 -13.18 2.97 -39.23
C GLU A 76 -13.90 3.80 -40.31
N SER A 77 -14.97 3.27 -40.91
CA SER A 77 -15.77 3.97 -41.93
C SER A 77 -16.61 5.14 -41.39
N ALA A 78 -16.73 5.24 -40.07
CA ALA A 78 -17.47 6.27 -39.35
C ALA A 78 -16.54 7.12 -38.48
N ARG A 79 -15.27 7.28 -38.85
CA ARG A 79 -14.25 7.94 -38.01
C ARG A 79 -14.66 9.32 -37.46
N GLU A 80 -15.39 10.13 -38.23
CA GLU A 80 -15.93 11.45 -37.82
C GLU A 80 -16.98 11.37 -36.68
N ILE A 81 -17.64 10.23 -36.54
CA ILE A 81 -18.63 9.94 -35.50
C ILE A 81 -17.93 9.49 -34.21
N PHE A 82 -16.80 8.81 -34.36
CA PHE A 82 -15.98 8.25 -33.30
C PHE A 82 -14.78 9.16 -32.93
N SER A 83 -14.69 10.37 -33.50
CA SER A 83 -13.62 11.34 -33.22
C SER A 83 -13.76 12.00 -31.85
N ASP A 84 -14.96 11.98 -31.26
CA ASP A 84 -15.17 12.37 -29.87
C ASP A 84 -14.81 11.20 -28.93
N LEU A 85 -13.64 11.34 -28.31
CA LEU A 85 -13.05 10.39 -27.37
C LEU A 85 -14.03 10.00 -26.24
N GLN A 86 -14.88 10.93 -25.79
CA GLN A 86 -15.81 10.67 -24.69
C GLN A 86 -16.95 9.75 -25.12
N ASN A 87 -17.49 9.92 -26.32
CA ASN A 87 -18.50 9.01 -26.87
C ASN A 87 -17.92 7.61 -27.07
N PHE A 88 -16.67 7.56 -27.48
CA PHE A 88 -15.89 6.34 -27.64
C PHE A 88 -15.73 5.57 -26.32
N ARG A 89 -15.26 6.26 -25.27
CA ARG A 89 -15.14 5.73 -23.90
C ARG A 89 -16.48 5.20 -23.38
N ASN A 90 -17.56 5.96 -23.57
CA ASN A 90 -18.90 5.55 -23.12
C ASN A 90 -19.38 4.27 -23.84
N MET A 91 -19.07 4.10 -25.13
CA MET A 91 -19.42 2.88 -25.87
C MET A 91 -18.63 1.66 -25.41
N HIS A 92 -17.33 1.83 -25.14
CA HIS A 92 -16.49 0.76 -24.60
C HIS A 92 -17.06 0.25 -23.27
N LYS A 93 -17.35 1.15 -22.31
CA LYS A 93 -17.98 0.81 -21.02
C LYS A 93 -19.30 0.06 -21.19
N ILE A 94 -20.13 0.46 -22.16
CA ILE A 94 -21.39 -0.24 -22.46
C ILE A 94 -21.13 -1.66 -22.99
N LEU A 95 -20.15 -1.83 -23.87
CA LEU A 95 -19.77 -3.13 -24.43
C LEU A 95 -19.20 -4.06 -23.36
N GLU A 96 -18.26 -3.59 -22.53
CA GLU A 96 -17.70 -4.37 -21.42
C GLU A 96 -18.79 -4.85 -20.46
N ARG A 97 -19.67 -3.94 -20.01
CA ARG A 97 -20.78 -4.31 -19.12
C ARG A 97 -21.70 -5.32 -19.77
N THR A 98 -21.96 -5.19 -21.06
CA THR A 98 -22.80 -6.15 -21.78
C THR A 98 -22.15 -7.53 -21.84
N ILE A 99 -20.84 -7.62 -22.06
CA ILE A 99 -20.07 -8.88 -22.01
C ILE A 99 -20.11 -9.46 -20.59
N PHE A 100 -19.88 -8.62 -19.58
CA PHE A 100 -19.88 -9.04 -18.18
C PHE A 100 -21.23 -9.61 -17.74
N LEU A 101 -22.33 -8.97 -18.14
CA LEU A 101 -23.70 -9.39 -17.83
C LEU A 101 -24.22 -10.51 -18.76
N ALA A 102 -23.49 -10.86 -19.82
CA ALA A 102 -23.87 -11.94 -20.72
C ALA A 102 -23.87 -13.28 -19.97
N ARG A 103 -24.89 -14.11 -20.26
CA ARG A 103 -25.02 -15.47 -19.74
C ARG A 103 -24.20 -16.46 -20.58
N ILE A 104 -22.90 -16.21 -20.64
CA ILE A 104 -21.87 -17.04 -21.29
C ILE A 104 -20.81 -17.44 -20.25
N ASP A 105 -19.98 -18.43 -20.55
CA ASP A 105 -18.94 -18.88 -19.61
C ASP A 105 -17.80 -17.86 -19.48
N GLN A 106 -16.99 -18.02 -18.43
CA GLN A 106 -15.94 -17.06 -18.07
C GLN A 106 -14.80 -17.01 -19.10
N ALA A 107 -14.44 -18.14 -19.72
CA ALA A 107 -13.39 -18.20 -20.72
C ALA A 107 -13.81 -17.45 -22.00
N GLU A 108 -15.08 -17.56 -22.39
CA GLU A 108 -15.66 -16.77 -23.48
C GLU A 108 -15.67 -15.27 -23.16
N LYS A 109 -16.02 -14.87 -21.92
CA LYS A 109 -15.95 -13.46 -21.50
C LYS A 109 -14.54 -12.91 -21.64
N GLU A 110 -13.53 -13.63 -21.16
CA GLU A 110 -12.13 -13.23 -21.25
C GLU A 110 -11.68 -13.09 -22.70
N LYS A 111 -12.04 -14.05 -23.56
CA LYS A 111 -11.77 -13.98 -25.01
C LYS A 111 -12.44 -12.76 -25.64
N MET A 112 -13.69 -12.45 -25.29
CA MET A 112 -14.41 -11.29 -25.82
C MET A 112 -13.79 -9.98 -25.36
N MET A 113 -13.42 -9.89 -24.09
CA MET A 113 -12.72 -8.72 -23.54
C MET A 113 -11.39 -8.52 -24.26
N ALA A 114 -10.61 -9.58 -24.49
CA ALA A 114 -9.36 -9.51 -25.24
C ALA A 114 -9.54 -8.99 -26.67
N ILE A 115 -10.60 -9.42 -27.37
CA ILE A 115 -10.87 -8.95 -28.74
C ILE A 115 -11.40 -7.53 -28.77
N LEU A 116 -12.35 -7.20 -27.89
CA LEU A 116 -12.87 -5.84 -27.72
C LEU A 116 -11.71 -4.87 -27.53
N ASN A 117 -10.79 -5.24 -26.65
CA ASN A 117 -9.61 -4.49 -26.32
C ASN A 117 -8.61 -4.37 -27.49
N SER A 118 -8.38 -5.43 -28.26
CA SER A 118 -7.31 -5.46 -29.28
C SER A 118 -7.70 -5.03 -30.69
N LYS A 119 -8.99 -5.16 -31.09
CA LYS A 119 -9.40 -4.98 -32.49
C LYS A 119 -10.39 -3.86 -32.74
N ILE A 120 -11.20 -3.49 -31.76
CA ILE A 120 -12.31 -2.54 -31.99
C ILE A 120 -11.87 -1.09 -31.79
N PHE A 121 -10.76 -0.86 -31.11
CA PHE A 121 -10.40 0.45 -30.62
C PHE A 121 -9.00 0.90 -31.06
N PRO A 122 -8.83 2.14 -31.56
CA PRO A 122 -7.53 2.69 -31.90
C PRO A 122 -6.71 2.78 -30.62
N SER A 123 -5.50 2.24 -30.68
CA SER A 123 -4.51 2.30 -29.59
C SER A 123 -4.29 3.72 -29.08
N GLU A 124 -4.43 4.74 -29.94
CA GLU A 124 -4.23 6.15 -29.62
C GLU A 124 -5.18 6.68 -28.53
N ALA A 125 -6.49 6.38 -28.62
CA ALA A 125 -7.48 6.84 -27.65
C ALA A 125 -7.27 6.28 -26.24
N PHE A 126 -6.92 4.99 -26.16
CA PHE A 126 -6.60 4.33 -24.91
C PHE A 126 -5.22 4.72 -24.38
N LEU A 127 -4.29 5.03 -25.28
CA LEU A 127 -3.00 5.59 -24.92
C LEU A 127 -3.15 6.98 -24.31
N GLU A 128 -3.95 7.87 -24.90
CA GLU A 128 -4.27 9.18 -24.32
C GLU A 128 -4.91 9.04 -22.93
N ASP A 129 -5.88 8.13 -22.78
CA ASP A 129 -6.50 7.82 -21.48
C ASP A 129 -5.50 7.23 -20.48
N ALA A 130 -4.61 6.34 -20.91
CA ALA A 130 -3.55 5.79 -20.07
C ALA A 130 -2.56 6.88 -19.62
N GLN A 131 -2.18 7.80 -20.52
CA GLN A 131 -1.33 8.95 -20.20
C GLN A 131 -2.03 9.93 -19.24
N GLU A 132 -3.32 10.18 -19.44
CA GLU A 132 -4.14 11.02 -18.56
C GLU A 132 -4.27 10.39 -17.16
N ASN A 133 -4.55 9.08 -17.08
CA ASN A 133 -4.62 8.38 -15.80
C ASN A 133 -3.25 8.33 -15.11
N LEU A 134 -2.15 8.14 -15.85
CA LEU A 134 -0.77 8.17 -15.32
C LEU A 134 -0.46 9.53 -14.67
N LYS A 135 -0.79 10.63 -15.36
CA LYS A 135 -0.63 12.00 -14.82
C LYS A 135 -1.50 12.29 -13.60
N ASN A 136 -2.61 11.55 -13.44
CA ASN A 136 -3.56 11.71 -12.35
C ASN A 136 -3.40 10.66 -11.23
N LEU A 137 -2.30 9.90 -11.19
CA LEU A 137 -2.13 8.80 -10.23
C LEU A 137 -2.14 9.25 -8.77
N GLU A 138 -1.63 10.43 -8.45
CA GLU A 138 -1.69 10.99 -7.09
C GLU A 138 -3.16 11.15 -6.64
N THR A 139 -4.00 11.68 -7.52
CA THR A 139 -5.46 11.75 -7.30
C THR A 139 -6.04 10.34 -7.16
N ILE A 140 -5.66 9.39 -8.01
CA ILE A 140 -6.18 8.01 -7.94
C ILE A 140 -5.79 7.34 -6.62
N ASN A 141 -4.57 7.53 -6.15
CA ASN A 141 -4.06 6.94 -4.91
C ASN A 141 -4.70 7.52 -3.66
N SER A 142 -5.14 8.79 -3.70
CA SER A 142 -5.86 9.41 -2.57
C SER A 142 -7.34 9.01 -2.47
N ILE A 143 -7.91 8.36 -3.50
CA ILE A 143 -9.30 7.89 -3.44
C ILE A 143 -9.41 6.72 -2.48
N GLN A 144 -10.30 6.86 -1.48
CA GLN A 144 -10.78 5.76 -0.65
C GLN A 144 -12.09 5.24 -1.25
N PRO A 145 -12.11 4.08 -1.93
CA PRO A 145 -13.32 3.58 -2.60
C PRO A 145 -14.39 3.21 -1.57
N ALA A 146 -15.60 3.78 -1.73
CA ALA A 146 -16.74 3.51 -0.87
C ALA A 146 -17.49 2.22 -1.26
N SER A 147 -17.18 1.64 -2.43
CA SER A 147 -17.81 0.43 -2.93
C SER A 147 -16.87 -0.45 -3.77
N GLU A 148 -17.19 -1.74 -3.89
CA GLU A 148 -16.48 -2.67 -4.79
C GLU A 148 -16.58 -2.26 -6.27
N LEU A 149 -17.64 -1.53 -6.66
CA LEU A 149 -17.76 -1.00 -8.03
C LEU A 149 -16.69 0.07 -8.30
N GLU A 150 -16.53 1.03 -7.40
CA GLU A 150 -15.52 2.08 -7.51
C GLU A 150 -14.11 1.51 -7.47
N LYS A 151 -13.87 0.53 -6.60
CA LYS A 151 -12.62 -0.22 -6.55
C LYS A 151 -12.30 -0.86 -7.89
N ASN A 152 -13.27 -1.53 -8.52
CA ASN A 152 -13.08 -2.13 -9.85
C ASN A 152 -12.85 -1.08 -10.94
N GLU A 153 -13.47 0.10 -10.86
CA GLU A 153 -13.20 1.20 -11.80
C GLU A 153 -11.76 1.72 -11.65
N ILE A 154 -11.27 1.90 -10.41
CA ILE A 154 -9.88 2.30 -10.15
C ILE A 154 -8.90 1.23 -10.66
N LYS A 155 -9.17 -0.05 -10.37
CA LYS A 155 -8.39 -1.18 -10.90
C LYS A 155 -8.33 -1.15 -12.43
N GLY A 156 -9.45 -0.86 -13.09
CA GLY A 156 -9.52 -0.72 -14.54
C GLY A 156 -8.62 0.40 -15.08
N LYS A 157 -8.58 1.56 -14.40
CA LYS A 157 -7.68 2.67 -14.77
C LYS A 157 -6.21 2.28 -14.65
N VAL A 158 -5.82 1.68 -13.52
CA VAL A 158 -4.44 1.21 -13.31
C VAL A 158 -4.07 0.14 -14.35
N ALA A 159 -4.95 -0.82 -14.60
CA ALA A 159 -4.76 -1.84 -15.63
C ALA A 159 -4.57 -1.24 -17.03
N ASN A 160 -5.32 -0.18 -17.36
CA ASN A 160 -5.19 0.51 -18.64
C ASN A 160 -3.81 1.18 -18.79
N ILE A 161 -3.27 1.78 -17.72
CA ILE A 161 -1.89 2.31 -17.73
C ILE A 161 -0.90 1.21 -18.10
N PHE A 162 -0.96 0.06 -17.42
CA PHE A 162 -0.06 -1.07 -17.67
C PHE A 162 -0.17 -1.64 -19.07
N ARG A 163 -1.38 -1.68 -19.60
CA ARG A 163 -1.64 -2.18 -20.94
C ARG A 163 -0.92 -1.39 -22.03
N PHE A 164 -0.71 -0.09 -21.80
CA PHE A 164 -0.09 0.82 -22.75
C PHE A 164 1.29 1.29 -22.30
N LEU A 165 1.88 0.67 -21.27
CA LEU A 165 3.13 1.15 -20.68
C LEU A 165 4.28 1.25 -21.70
N ASP A 166 4.37 0.30 -22.65
CA ASP A 166 5.38 0.32 -23.72
C ASP A 166 5.18 1.42 -24.77
N SER A 167 3.96 1.96 -24.85
CA SER A 167 3.58 3.00 -25.79
C SER A 167 3.60 4.40 -25.18
N ILE A 168 3.75 4.51 -23.85
CA ILE A 168 3.87 5.78 -23.14
C ILE A 168 5.34 6.23 -23.18
N ASP A 169 5.56 7.53 -23.36
CA ASP A 169 6.89 8.12 -23.30
C ASP A 169 7.58 7.77 -21.95
N SER A 170 8.77 7.20 -22.04
CA SER A 170 9.57 6.82 -20.87
C SER A 170 9.78 7.95 -19.87
N ALA A 171 9.94 9.20 -20.31
CA ALA A 171 10.11 10.33 -19.41
C ALA A 171 8.88 10.58 -18.53
N ILE A 172 7.67 10.36 -19.08
CA ILE A 172 6.41 10.48 -18.34
C ILE A 172 6.27 9.33 -17.34
N ILE A 173 6.66 8.10 -17.74
CA ILE A 173 6.65 6.96 -16.82
C ILE A 173 7.58 7.24 -15.65
N HIS A 174 8.82 7.66 -15.92
CA HIS A 174 9.82 7.94 -14.91
C HIS A 174 9.42 9.06 -13.94
N SER A 175 8.68 10.06 -14.39
CA SER A 175 8.19 11.14 -13.50
C SER A 175 7.04 10.70 -12.58
N HIS A 176 6.37 9.58 -12.87
CA HIS A 176 5.21 9.07 -12.13
C HIS A 176 5.41 7.65 -11.58
N LEU A 177 6.65 7.16 -11.60
CA LEU A 177 6.92 5.75 -11.34
C LEU A 177 6.62 5.40 -9.86
N ASN A 178 6.70 6.37 -8.94
CA ASN A 178 6.43 6.17 -7.51
C ASN A 178 4.93 6.00 -7.27
N GLU A 179 4.14 6.91 -7.83
CA GLU A 179 2.69 6.88 -7.75
C GLU A 179 2.15 5.64 -8.46
N LEU A 180 2.82 5.20 -9.54
CA LEU A 180 2.49 3.98 -10.27
C LEU A 180 2.76 2.74 -9.42
N ALA A 181 3.92 2.68 -8.75
CA ALA A 181 4.26 1.58 -7.85
C ALA A 181 3.26 1.49 -6.68
N GLU A 182 2.91 2.62 -6.06
CA GLU A 182 1.89 2.67 -5.02
C GLU A 182 0.51 2.23 -5.53
N ALA A 183 0.10 2.66 -6.72
CA ALA A 183 -1.17 2.27 -7.32
C ALA A 183 -1.23 0.77 -7.62
N VAL A 184 -0.12 0.16 -8.05
CA VAL A 184 0.00 -1.29 -8.19
C VAL A 184 -0.10 -1.98 -6.83
N GLY A 185 0.54 -1.43 -5.80
CA GLY A 185 0.38 -1.90 -4.43
C GLY A 185 -1.09 -1.93 -3.98
N LYS A 186 -1.81 -0.83 -4.23
CA LYS A 186 -3.21 -0.64 -3.82
C LYS A 186 -4.21 -1.47 -4.63
N TYR A 187 -4.05 -1.46 -5.95
CA TYR A 187 -5.09 -1.85 -6.90
C TYR A 187 -4.60 -2.85 -7.96
N GLY A 188 -3.32 -3.19 -7.98
CA GLY A 188 -2.71 -4.01 -9.02
C GLY A 188 -3.05 -5.50 -8.93
N SER A 189 -2.46 -6.24 -9.88
CA SER A 189 -2.41 -7.71 -9.93
C SER A 189 -0.96 -8.18 -9.87
N ILE A 190 -0.72 -9.46 -9.58
CA ILE A 190 0.64 -10.06 -9.59
C ILE A 190 1.35 -9.78 -10.91
N SER A 191 0.64 -9.89 -12.04
CA SER A 191 1.21 -9.60 -13.37
C SER A 191 1.69 -8.15 -13.50
N MET A 192 1.00 -7.19 -12.87
CA MET A 192 1.42 -5.78 -12.91
C MET A 192 2.65 -5.54 -12.05
N VAL A 193 2.71 -6.18 -10.87
CA VAL A 193 3.92 -6.18 -10.01
C VAL A 193 5.11 -6.64 -10.83
N ASN A 194 5.04 -7.84 -11.41
CA ASN A 194 6.15 -8.42 -12.16
C ASN A 194 6.60 -7.53 -13.33
N GLU A 195 5.66 -6.88 -14.01
CA GLU A 195 5.95 -5.95 -15.10
C GLU A 195 6.65 -4.66 -14.61
N VAL A 196 6.21 -4.10 -13.47
CA VAL A 196 6.91 -2.98 -12.82
C VAL A 196 8.33 -3.39 -12.43
N PHE A 197 8.48 -4.52 -11.73
CA PHE A 197 9.78 -5.00 -11.25
C PHE A 197 10.76 -5.27 -12.39
N LYS A 198 10.29 -5.84 -13.49
CA LYS A 198 11.08 -6.06 -14.71
C LYS A 198 11.68 -4.76 -15.25
N ARG A 199 10.92 -3.66 -15.23
CA ARG A 199 11.38 -2.35 -15.71
C ARG A 199 12.31 -1.66 -14.72
N ILE A 200 12.00 -1.77 -13.44
CA ILE A 200 12.87 -1.23 -12.40
C ILE A 200 14.22 -1.95 -12.43
N ASN A 201 14.30 -3.24 -12.74
CA ASN A 201 15.58 -3.97 -12.90
C ASN A 201 16.53 -3.40 -13.95
N THR A 202 16.08 -2.47 -14.80
CA THR A 202 16.94 -1.73 -15.71
C THR A 202 17.42 -0.37 -15.16
N GLU A 203 16.91 0.08 -14.02
CA GLU A 203 17.26 1.33 -13.34
C GLU A 203 18.38 1.16 -12.30
N PRO A 204 19.00 2.25 -11.81
CA PRO A 204 19.96 2.21 -10.72
C PRO A 204 19.33 1.73 -9.40
N SER A 205 20.11 1.04 -8.56
CA SER A 205 19.68 0.45 -7.28
C SER A 205 19.01 1.43 -6.30
N SER A 206 19.33 2.72 -6.36
CA SER A 206 18.70 3.74 -5.52
C SER A 206 17.25 4.02 -5.91
N LYS A 207 16.88 3.84 -7.18
CA LYS A 207 15.49 4.00 -7.64
C LYS A 207 14.66 2.76 -7.33
N HIS A 208 15.25 1.57 -7.35
CA HIS A 208 14.60 0.34 -6.87
C HIS A 208 14.02 0.52 -5.47
N PHE A 209 14.78 1.12 -4.57
CA PHE A 209 14.37 1.39 -3.19
C PHE A 209 13.05 2.16 -3.13
N ILE A 210 12.96 3.26 -3.88
CA ILE A 210 11.82 4.17 -3.82
C ILE A 210 10.56 3.46 -4.35
N PHE A 211 10.68 2.67 -5.41
CA PHE A 211 9.54 1.94 -5.96
C PHE A 211 9.05 0.82 -5.07
N VAL A 212 9.95 -0.01 -4.57
CA VAL A 212 9.51 -1.12 -3.74
C VAL A 212 8.91 -0.58 -2.44
N LYS A 213 9.45 0.52 -1.89
CA LYS A 213 8.83 1.22 -0.76
C LYS A 213 7.42 1.71 -1.10
N ALA A 214 7.23 2.35 -2.25
CA ALA A 214 5.92 2.83 -2.70
C ALA A 214 4.91 1.68 -2.93
N ALA A 215 5.33 0.59 -3.57
CA ALA A 215 4.51 -0.59 -3.79
C ALA A 215 4.10 -1.26 -2.47
N ILE A 216 5.05 -1.42 -1.54
CA ILE A 216 4.78 -1.92 -0.19
C ILE A 216 3.76 -1.01 0.50
N SER A 217 3.99 0.31 0.52
CA SER A 217 3.04 1.28 1.09
C SER A 217 1.62 1.08 0.53
N GLY A 218 1.48 0.96 -0.79
CA GLY A 218 0.19 0.72 -1.43
C GLY A 218 -0.47 -0.60 -1.01
N THR A 219 0.30 -1.68 -0.89
CA THR A 219 -0.25 -2.98 -0.42
C THR A 219 -0.72 -2.92 1.03
N PHE A 220 -0.05 -2.16 1.88
CA PHE A 220 -0.45 -2.00 3.27
C PHE A 220 -1.73 -1.15 3.36
N LEU A 221 -1.81 -0.02 2.64
CA LEU A 221 -2.99 0.85 2.57
C LEU A 221 -4.25 0.08 2.13
N SER A 222 -4.09 -0.85 1.19
CA SER A 222 -5.19 -1.65 0.64
C SER A 222 -5.39 -3.00 1.34
N LYS A 223 -4.50 -3.37 2.28
CA LYS A 223 -4.42 -4.71 2.90
C LYS A 223 -4.31 -5.84 1.85
N ASN A 224 -3.65 -5.59 0.73
CA ASN A 224 -3.54 -6.53 -0.40
C ASN A 224 -2.41 -7.55 -0.20
N LYS A 225 -2.67 -8.59 0.60
CA LYS A 225 -1.70 -9.65 0.96
C LYS A 225 -1.14 -10.39 -0.26
N GLU A 226 -1.92 -10.55 -1.33
CA GLU A 226 -1.50 -11.28 -2.54
C GLU A 226 -0.37 -10.56 -3.28
N ILE A 227 -0.51 -9.25 -3.46
CA ILE A 227 0.52 -8.40 -4.09
C ILE A 227 1.75 -8.30 -3.22
N LEU A 228 1.57 -8.18 -1.91
CA LEU A 228 2.70 -8.13 -0.98
C LEU A 228 3.51 -9.44 -0.99
N ASN A 229 2.85 -10.60 -1.12
CA ASN A 229 3.51 -11.89 -1.33
C ASN A 229 4.30 -11.95 -2.65
N ALA A 230 3.73 -11.44 -3.74
CA ALA A 230 4.42 -11.38 -5.03
C ALA A 230 5.67 -10.50 -4.95
N ILE A 231 5.54 -9.30 -4.34
CA ILE A 231 6.66 -8.40 -4.04
C ILE A 231 7.73 -9.13 -3.23
N GLN A 232 7.35 -9.94 -2.23
CA GLN A 232 8.32 -10.69 -1.43
C GLN A 232 9.18 -11.63 -2.26
N GLN A 233 8.55 -12.42 -3.14
CA GLN A 233 9.22 -13.45 -3.93
C GLN A 233 10.25 -12.81 -4.86
N ASP A 234 9.88 -11.70 -5.49
CA ASP A 234 10.76 -10.96 -6.39
C ASP A 234 11.86 -10.21 -5.63
N VAL A 235 11.55 -9.52 -4.54
CA VAL A 235 12.54 -8.73 -3.79
C VAL A 235 13.57 -9.61 -3.08
N ARG A 236 13.21 -10.82 -2.65
CA ARG A 236 14.19 -11.80 -2.14
C ARG A 236 15.32 -12.09 -3.13
N SER A 237 15.07 -11.91 -4.43
CA SER A 237 16.10 -12.07 -5.47
C SER A 237 16.92 -10.80 -5.72
N LEU A 238 16.45 -9.63 -5.26
CA LEU A 238 16.97 -8.31 -5.64
C LEU A 238 17.62 -7.51 -4.51
N ALA A 239 17.26 -7.72 -3.24
CA ALA A 239 17.72 -6.88 -2.13
C ALA A 239 18.07 -7.67 -0.85
N ASN A 240 19.06 -7.16 -0.10
CA ASN A 240 19.29 -7.55 1.30
C ASN A 240 18.02 -7.16 2.10
N GLY A 241 17.32 -8.13 2.68
CA GLY A 241 15.99 -7.92 3.29
C GLY A 241 15.92 -7.00 4.50
N GLU A 242 17.01 -6.37 4.93
CA GLU A 242 16.97 -5.15 5.76
C GLU A 242 16.08 -4.07 5.15
N PHE A 243 16.11 -3.95 3.82
CA PHE A 243 15.32 -2.98 3.06
C PHE A 243 13.81 -3.18 3.22
N LEU A 244 13.38 -4.44 3.13
CA LEU A 244 12.00 -4.85 3.23
C LEU A 244 11.43 -4.57 4.63
N PHE A 245 12.26 -4.79 5.65
CA PHE A 245 11.94 -4.50 7.04
C PHE A 245 11.78 -3.00 7.28
N HIS A 246 12.69 -2.18 6.74
CA HIS A 246 12.63 -0.73 6.85
C HIS A 246 11.36 -0.15 6.21
N ALA A 247 11.00 -0.58 4.99
CA ALA A 247 9.78 -0.12 4.31
C ALA A 247 8.51 -0.48 5.11
N ALA A 248 8.45 -1.70 5.66
CA ALA A 248 7.33 -2.14 6.48
C ALA A 248 7.22 -1.35 7.80
N ILE A 249 8.34 -1.13 8.50
CA ILE A 249 8.35 -0.35 9.76
C ILE A 249 7.96 1.09 9.51
N VAL A 250 8.56 1.77 8.53
CA VAL A 250 8.27 3.19 8.26
C VAL A 250 6.79 3.37 7.99
N TYR A 251 6.19 2.44 7.26
CA TYR A 251 4.77 2.50 7.00
C TYR A 251 3.94 2.25 8.27
N ILE A 252 4.26 1.22 9.06
CA ILE A 252 3.62 0.95 10.36
C ILE A 252 3.74 2.11 11.35
N ALA A 253 4.89 2.78 11.36
CA ALA A 253 5.19 3.86 12.28
C ALA A 253 4.60 5.20 11.84
N LEU A 254 4.42 5.44 10.54
CA LEU A 254 3.92 6.75 10.05
C LEU A 254 2.42 6.78 9.80
N GLU A 255 1.79 5.67 9.43
CA GLU A 255 0.38 5.63 9.05
C GLU A 255 -0.48 5.20 10.25
N ASN A 256 -1.05 6.20 10.92
CA ASN A 256 -1.78 6.14 12.20
C ASN A 256 -3.10 5.33 12.22
N GLU A 257 -3.32 4.37 11.31
CA GLU A 257 -4.62 3.71 11.14
C GLU A 257 -4.57 2.20 10.91
N LEU A 258 -3.40 1.55 10.96
CA LEU A 258 -3.39 0.10 10.84
C LEU A 258 -3.74 -0.57 12.16
N ASP A 259 -4.96 -1.10 12.19
CA ASP A 259 -5.26 -2.32 12.94
C ASP A 259 -4.37 -3.44 12.38
N LEU A 260 -3.13 -3.49 12.88
CA LEU A 260 -2.16 -4.53 12.61
C LEU A 260 -2.64 -5.80 13.30
N SER A 261 -3.65 -6.42 12.70
CA SER A 261 -4.05 -7.79 13.01
C SER A 261 -2.79 -8.64 13.15
N ASP A 262 -2.75 -9.55 14.12
CA ASP A 262 -1.58 -10.40 14.37
C ASP A 262 -1.10 -11.09 13.10
N ASP A 263 -2.03 -11.46 12.21
CA ASP A 263 -1.73 -11.99 10.87
C ASP A 263 -0.81 -11.10 10.05
N PHE A 264 -1.03 -9.79 10.07
CA PHE A 264 -0.29 -8.85 9.23
C PHE A 264 1.05 -8.46 9.87
N PHE A 265 1.12 -8.41 11.20
CA PHE A 265 2.40 -8.32 11.91
C PHE A 265 3.26 -9.58 11.66
N ASN A 266 2.68 -10.77 11.88
CA ASN A 266 3.35 -12.04 11.62
C ASN A 266 3.75 -12.13 10.15
N PHE A 267 2.92 -11.63 9.24
CA PHE A 267 3.24 -11.53 7.83
C PHE A 267 4.44 -10.60 7.57
N ALA A 268 4.43 -9.35 8.05
CA ALA A 268 5.55 -8.41 7.86
C ALA A 268 6.85 -8.91 8.50
N PHE A 269 6.73 -9.70 9.57
CA PHE A 269 7.84 -10.33 10.25
C PHE A 269 8.37 -11.55 9.49
N ASP A 270 7.50 -12.51 9.13
CA ASP A 270 7.83 -13.65 8.26
C ASP A 270 8.34 -13.18 6.90
N PHE A 271 7.89 -11.99 6.47
CA PHE A 271 8.37 -11.32 5.28
C PHE A 271 9.88 -11.08 5.35
N CYS A 272 10.36 -10.69 6.53
CA CYS A 272 11.75 -10.34 6.83
C CYS A 272 12.55 -11.49 7.46
N LYS A 273 11.91 -12.58 7.87
CA LYS A 273 12.52 -13.73 8.55
C LYS A 273 13.71 -14.37 7.81
N PRO A 274 13.71 -14.56 6.49
CA PRO A 274 14.87 -15.14 5.78
C PRO A 274 16.13 -14.28 5.89
N THR A 275 15.97 -12.96 6.08
CA THR A 275 17.07 -12.03 6.29
C THR A 275 17.39 -11.87 7.77
N LEU A 276 16.41 -11.90 8.67
CA LEU A 276 16.62 -11.85 10.13
C LEU A 276 17.38 -13.05 10.71
N GLN A 277 17.70 -14.10 9.93
CA GLN A 277 18.53 -15.25 10.39
C GLN A 277 20.02 -14.93 10.56
N ARG A 278 20.44 -13.68 10.35
CA ARG A 278 21.77 -13.17 10.74
C ARG A 278 21.57 -12.17 11.87
N ASP A 279 22.31 -12.31 12.96
CA ASP A 279 22.23 -11.44 14.15
C ASP A 279 22.24 -9.94 13.77
N ASP A 280 22.99 -9.57 12.72
CA ASP A 280 23.09 -8.20 12.19
C ASP A 280 21.73 -7.60 11.77
N ASN A 281 20.82 -8.42 11.24
CA ASN A 281 19.53 -7.94 10.70
C ASN A 281 18.47 -7.75 11.78
N GLU A 282 18.51 -8.57 12.85
CA GLU A 282 17.68 -8.37 14.03
C GLU A 282 18.06 -7.06 14.75
N VAL A 283 19.36 -6.80 14.82
CA VAL A 283 19.95 -5.57 15.33
C VAL A 283 19.56 -4.36 14.48
N SER A 284 19.70 -4.42 13.15
CA SER A 284 19.20 -3.39 12.23
C SER A 284 17.71 -3.13 12.46
N GLY A 285 16.94 -4.19 12.68
CA GLY A 285 15.51 -4.05 12.92
C GLY A 285 15.15 -3.29 14.19
N LEU A 286 15.86 -3.57 15.29
CA LEU A 286 15.72 -2.80 16.52
C LEU A 286 16.17 -1.35 16.32
N PHE A 287 17.27 -1.12 15.60
CA PHE A 287 17.77 0.23 15.29
C PHE A 287 16.72 1.07 14.54
N PHE A 288 16.05 0.50 13.56
CA PHE A 288 14.97 1.19 12.85
C PHE A 288 13.81 1.58 13.76
N LEU A 289 13.47 0.74 14.74
CA LEU A 289 12.44 1.10 15.73
C LEU A 289 12.86 2.29 16.60
N MET A 290 14.15 2.44 16.87
CA MET A 290 14.69 3.57 17.62
C MET A 290 14.65 4.89 16.84
N ASP A 291 14.78 4.83 15.51
CA ASP A 291 14.78 5.98 14.61
C ASP A 291 13.37 6.42 14.17
N CYS A 292 12.34 5.61 14.44
CA CYS A 292 10.98 5.94 14.08
C CYS A 292 10.31 6.88 15.10
N PRO A 293 9.43 7.80 14.67
CA PRO A 293 8.57 8.54 15.57
C PRO A 293 7.76 7.59 16.46
N ILE A 294 7.79 7.84 17.77
CA ILE A 294 7.10 6.99 18.74
C ILE A 294 5.65 7.42 18.86
N ASN A 295 4.76 6.52 18.46
CA ASN A 295 3.32 6.61 18.64
C ASN A 295 2.81 5.23 19.10
N LYS A 296 1.50 5.14 19.35
CA LYS A 296 0.90 3.89 19.85
C LYS A 296 1.14 2.67 18.94
N TYR A 297 1.31 2.86 17.64
CA TYR A 297 1.52 1.78 16.67
C TYR A 297 2.97 1.33 16.61
N SER A 298 3.92 2.27 16.53
CA SER A 298 5.35 1.93 16.59
C SER A 298 5.73 1.33 17.93
N LEU A 299 5.11 1.77 19.03
CA LEU A 299 5.28 1.17 20.35
C LEU A 299 4.71 -0.26 20.41
N ALA A 300 3.48 -0.48 19.93
CA ALA A 300 2.88 -1.82 19.88
C ALA A 300 3.70 -2.77 18.99
N PHE A 301 4.25 -2.26 17.89
CA PHE A 301 5.16 -3.01 17.04
C PHE A 301 6.45 -3.36 17.78
N ALA A 302 7.07 -2.41 18.47
CA ALA A 302 8.27 -2.64 19.27
C ALA A 302 8.01 -3.69 20.36
N GLU A 303 6.85 -3.64 21.01
CA GLU A 303 6.46 -4.64 22.01
C GLU A 303 6.39 -6.06 21.41
N LYS A 304 5.70 -6.22 20.29
CA LYS A 304 5.61 -7.51 19.58
C LYS A 304 6.98 -7.98 19.09
N PHE A 305 7.80 -7.06 18.58
CA PHE A 305 9.15 -7.34 18.10
C PHE A 305 10.05 -7.87 19.24
N LEU A 306 10.09 -7.18 20.38
CA LEU A 306 10.88 -7.59 21.55
C LEU A 306 10.33 -8.86 22.22
N THR A 307 9.03 -9.11 22.14
CA THR A 307 8.43 -10.38 22.59
C THR A 307 8.95 -11.56 21.75
N ARG A 308 9.20 -11.33 20.46
CA ARG A 308 9.70 -12.34 19.55
C ARG A 308 11.23 -12.50 19.63
N PHE A 309 11.95 -11.42 19.91
CA PHE A 309 13.41 -11.36 20.03
C PHE A 309 13.85 -10.81 21.40
N PRO A 310 13.59 -11.54 22.49
CA PRO A 310 13.86 -11.05 23.84
C PRO A 310 15.36 -10.88 24.13
N HIS A 311 16.24 -11.58 23.41
CA HIS A 311 17.70 -11.45 23.57
C HIS A 311 18.19 -10.06 23.16
N LEU A 312 17.50 -9.37 22.26
CA LEU A 312 17.89 -8.05 21.78
C LEU A 312 17.78 -6.97 22.87
N VAL A 313 16.92 -7.15 23.87
CA VAL A 313 16.68 -6.17 24.95
C VAL A 313 18.00 -5.72 25.62
N ASN A 314 18.94 -6.66 25.76
CA ASN A 314 20.25 -6.41 26.36
C ASN A 314 21.42 -6.59 25.38
N HIS A 315 21.14 -6.84 24.09
CA HIS A 315 22.19 -7.03 23.09
C HIS A 315 22.74 -5.67 22.63
N PRO A 316 24.04 -5.38 22.82
CA PRO A 316 24.61 -4.10 22.41
C PRO A 316 24.70 -4.00 20.89
N ILE A 317 24.09 -2.97 20.31
CA ILE A 317 24.13 -2.60 18.89
C ILE A 317 25.27 -1.60 18.70
N ASN A 318 26.31 -1.95 17.93
CA ASN A 318 27.50 -1.10 17.77
C ASN A 318 28.09 -0.63 19.14
N HIS A 319 28.14 -1.55 20.11
CA HIS A 319 28.56 -1.29 21.51
C HIS A 319 27.59 -0.44 22.36
N VAL A 320 26.38 -0.13 21.86
CA VAL A 320 25.36 0.65 22.58
C VAL A 320 24.16 -0.24 22.89
N HIS A 321 23.77 -0.32 24.17
CA HIS A 321 22.57 -1.06 24.55
C HIS A 321 21.30 -0.32 24.09
N PRO A 322 20.24 -1.00 23.63
CA PRO A 322 19.05 -0.36 23.08
C PRO A 322 18.38 0.65 24.02
N ILE A 323 18.34 0.37 25.31
CA ILE A 323 17.80 1.32 26.31
C ILE A 323 18.59 2.64 26.37
N LEU A 324 19.89 2.63 26.05
CA LEU A 324 20.70 3.86 25.98
C LEU A 324 20.34 4.71 24.76
N LEU A 325 20.03 4.07 23.63
CA LEU A 325 19.50 4.76 22.46
C LEU A 325 18.13 5.38 22.78
N ALA A 326 17.29 4.69 23.55
CA ALA A 326 15.97 5.19 23.95
C ALA A 326 16.09 6.45 24.82
N ILE A 327 17.07 6.47 25.73
CA ILE A 327 17.41 7.65 26.54
C ILE A 327 17.95 8.78 25.66
N ALA A 328 18.87 8.49 24.73
CA ALA A 328 19.41 9.51 23.83
C ALA A 328 18.32 10.18 22.96
N ASN A 329 17.32 9.40 22.56
CA ASN A 329 16.17 9.88 21.79
C ASN A 329 15.03 10.45 22.68
N ASN A 330 15.22 10.55 23.99
CA ASN A 330 14.23 10.99 24.98
C ASN A 330 12.88 10.27 24.85
N SER A 331 12.91 8.98 24.50
CA SER A 331 11.71 8.17 24.28
C SER A 331 11.29 7.45 25.56
N VAL A 332 10.55 8.15 26.42
CA VAL A 332 10.05 7.59 27.70
C VAL A 332 9.34 6.25 27.48
N ALA A 333 8.44 6.17 26.50
CA ALA A 333 7.67 4.96 26.22
C ALA A 333 8.55 3.75 25.83
N LEU A 334 9.61 3.96 25.04
CA LEU A 334 10.54 2.87 24.71
C LEU A 334 11.40 2.47 25.91
N ILE A 335 11.82 3.42 26.74
CA ILE A 335 12.58 3.12 27.95
C ILE A 335 11.73 2.25 28.89
N GLU A 336 10.46 2.61 29.09
CA GLU A 336 9.52 1.81 29.88
C GLU A 336 9.33 0.42 29.29
N LEU A 337 9.12 0.32 27.99
CA LEU A 337 9.01 -0.97 27.29
C LEU A 337 10.26 -1.83 27.49
N PHE A 338 11.46 -1.28 27.34
CA PHE A 338 12.70 -2.03 27.56
C PHE A 338 12.83 -2.54 28.99
N LEU A 339 12.50 -1.72 29.99
CA LEU A 339 12.51 -2.14 31.39
C LEU A 339 11.49 -3.25 31.66
N GLU A 340 10.29 -3.15 31.08
CA GLU A 340 9.24 -4.18 31.17
C GLU A 340 9.65 -5.49 30.50
N LYS A 341 10.43 -5.43 29.43
CA LYS A 341 11.00 -6.60 28.75
C LYS A 341 12.31 -7.11 29.39
N GLY A 342 12.72 -6.57 30.54
CA GLY A 342 13.87 -7.06 31.32
C GLY A 342 15.21 -6.45 30.93
N ALA A 343 15.24 -5.20 30.47
CA ALA A 343 16.50 -4.46 30.28
C ALA A 343 17.26 -4.32 31.59
N ASN A 344 18.57 -4.54 31.52
CA ASN A 344 19.46 -4.52 32.67
C ASN A 344 19.59 -3.07 33.19
N PRO A 345 19.11 -2.75 34.40
CA PRO A 345 19.19 -1.39 34.95
C PRO A 345 20.64 -0.98 35.29
N ASN A 346 21.57 -1.94 35.34
CA ASN A 346 22.97 -1.76 35.69
C ASN A 346 23.89 -1.60 34.49
N ILE A 347 23.36 -1.31 33.29
CA ILE A 347 24.18 -1.06 32.11
C ILE A 347 25.15 0.09 32.39
N GLN A 348 26.41 -0.15 32.01
CA GLN A 348 27.49 0.80 32.13
C GLN A 348 27.96 1.20 30.74
N ILE A 349 28.01 2.50 30.49
CA ILE A 349 28.87 3.09 29.48
C ILE A 349 30.16 3.55 30.15
N PRO A 350 31.26 3.78 29.43
CA PRO A 350 32.52 4.20 30.03
C PRO A 350 32.29 5.38 31.00
N LYS A 351 32.43 5.10 32.30
CA LYS A 351 32.32 6.04 33.45
C LYS A 351 30.90 6.45 33.90
N LEU A 352 29.81 5.96 33.30
CA LEU A 352 28.44 6.29 33.74
C LEU A 352 27.53 5.06 33.77
N LYS A 353 26.76 4.93 34.85
CA LYS A 353 25.65 3.97 34.99
C LYS A 353 24.37 4.56 34.39
N LEU A 354 23.46 3.69 33.96
CA LEU A 354 22.14 4.06 33.43
C LEU A 354 21.39 5.07 34.32
N ILE A 355 21.37 4.84 35.64
CA ILE A 355 20.71 5.74 36.60
C ILE A 355 21.31 7.16 36.58
N GLN A 356 22.62 7.28 36.43
CA GLN A 356 23.29 8.58 36.37
C GLN A 356 22.97 9.35 35.08
N LEU A 357 22.57 8.65 34.01
CA LEU A 357 22.14 9.28 32.77
C LEU A 357 20.73 9.85 32.88
N VAL A 358 19.79 9.06 33.41
CA VAL A 358 18.40 9.52 33.56
C VAL A 358 18.26 10.65 34.58
N LEU A 359 19.14 10.71 35.59
CA LEU A 359 19.16 11.81 36.56
C LEU A 359 19.61 13.17 35.97
N LYS A 360 20.14 13.20 34.74
CA LYS A 360 20.52 14.45 34.06
C LYS A 360 19.34 15.17 33.41
N ASP A 361 18.21 14.48 33.21
CA ASP A 361 17.03 15.02 32.54
C ASP A 361 15.79 14.91 33.46
N PRO A 362 15.20 16.04 33.88
CA PRO A 362 13.96 16.05 34.66
C PRO A 362 12.80 15.26 34.05
N LEU A 363 12.73 15.15 32.72
CA LEU A 363 11.71 14.37 32.02
C LEU A 363 11.83 12.86 32.30
N LEU A 364 13.02 12.40 32.67
CA LEU A 364 13.32 11.00 32.95
C LEU A 364 13.30 10.67 34.44
N TYR A 365 12.95 11.60 35.32
CA TYR A 365 12.83 11.33 36.76
C TYR A 365 11.83 10.20 37.11
N PRO A 366 10.67 10.07 36.44
CA PRO A 366 9.80 8.89 36.66
C PRO A 366 10.51 7.57 36.37
N ILE A 367 11.36 7.55 35.33
CA ILE A 367 12.19 6.38 34.98
C ILE A 367 13.28 6.16 36.03
N ALA A 368 13.93 7.23 36.51
CA ALA A 368 14.92 7.14 37.59
C ALA A 368 14.30 6.51 38.85
N GLU A 369 13.06 6.90 39.21
CA GLU A 369 12.33 6.29 40.33
C GLU A 369 12.08 4.78 40.09
N ARG A 370 11.69 4.38 38.86
CA ARG A 370 11.52 2.97 38.50
C ARG A 370 12.84 2.20 38.56
N LEU A 371 13.94 2.77 38.09
CA LEU A 371 15.27 2.16 38.16
C LEU A 371 15.72 1.95 39.60
N ILE A 372 15.50 2.93 40.49
CA ILE A 372 15.80 2.80 41.93
C ILE A 372 15.01 1.64 42.55
N LYS A 373 13.74 1.47 42.16
CA LYS A 373 12.90 0.36 42.63
C LYS A 373 13.33 -0.99 42.06
N ALA A 374 13.80 -1.03 40.82
CA ALA A 374 14.19 -2.25 40.11
C ALA A 374 15.61 -2.71 40.47
N ASP A 375 16.52 -1.79 40.79
CA ASP A 375 17.90 -2.07 41.17
C ASP A 375 18.11 -1.95 42.68
N THR A 376 18.39 -3.08 43.33
CA THR A 376 18.66 -3.15 44.77
C THR A 376 20.16 -2.98 45.09
N SER A 377 20.99 -2.72 44.08
CA SER A 377 22.41 -2.48 44.27
C SER A 377 22.66 -1.16 45.00
N LYS A 378 22.97 -1.26 46.30
CA LYS A 378 23.39 -0.11 47.10
C LYS A 378 24.63 0.58 46.53
N GLN A 379 25.48 -0.15 45.79
CA GLN A 379 26.60 0.46 45.05
C GLN A 379 26.10 1.36 43.92
N THR A 380 25.04 0.98 43.22
CA THR A 380 24.45 1.83 42.16
C THR A 380 23.83 3.09 42.73
N TRP A 381 23.17 3.02 43.89
CA TRP A 381 22.66 4.20 44.59
C TRP A 381 23.79 5.13 45.05
N LEU A 382 24.88 4.56 45.56
CA LEU A 382 26.08 5.30 45.98
C LEU A 382 26.74 6.00 44.79
N ASP A 383 26.96 5.28 43.69
CA ASP A 383 27.56 5.84 42.48
C ASP A 383 26.69 6.95 41.88
N ALA A 384 25.37 6.83 42.01
CA ALA A 384 24.40 7.85 41.60
C ALA A 384 24.35 9.09 42.52
N GLY A 385 25.06 9.07 43.66
CA GLY A 385 25.02 10.16 44.65
C GLY A 385 23.71 10.23 45.44
N LEU A 386 22.92 9.15 45.47
CA LEU A 386 21.64 9.11 46.20
C LEU A 386 21.81 8.78 47.69
N ILE A 387 22.94 8.16 48.04
CA ILE A 387 23.30 7.75 49.40
C ILE A 387 24.77 8.02 49.66
N GLU A 388 25.16 8.15 50.93
CA GLU A 388 26.55 8.34 51.33
C GLU A 388 27.27 7.00 51.57
N VAL A 389 28.61 7.00 51.53
CA VAL A 389 29.44 5.80 51.79
C VAL A 389 29.15 5.20 53.18
N SER A 390 28.93 6.07 54.16
CA SER A 390 28.58 5.73 55.55
C SER A 390 27.26 4.97 55.68
N GLU A 391 26.37 5.08 54.70
CA GLU A 391 25.01 4.55 54.74
C GLU A 391 24.83 3.32 53.82
N LYS A 392 25.89 2.95 53.10
CA LYS A 392 25.89 1.88 52.10
C LYS A 392 25.34 0.55 52.60
N GLU A 393 25.42 0.25 53.89
CA GLU A 393 24.91 -1.02 54.44
C GLU A 393 23.54 -0.91 55.11
N THR A 394 23.12 0.29 55.53
CA THR A 394 22.01 0.48 56.50
C THR A 394 20.79 1.22 55.94
N ILE A 395 20.90 1.85 54.77
CA ILE A 395 19.80 2.61 54.17
C ILE A 395 18.75 1.71 53.50
N SER A 396 17.47 2.02 53.74
CA SER A 396 16.34 1.34 53.10
C SER A 396 15.95 2.02 51.78
N LEU A 397 15.28 1.28 50.90
CA LEU A 397 14.81 1.78 49.61
C LEU A 397 13.91 3.02 49.76
N GLU A 398 13.02 3.02 50.76
CA GLU A 398 12.10 4.13 51.02
C GLU A 398 12.84 5.43 51.30
N LYS A 399 13.91 5.38 52.10
CA LYS A 399 14.76 6.55 52.39
C LYS A 399 15.51 7.04 51.16
N VAL A 400 15.97 6.13 50.29
CA VAL A 400 16.59 6.50 49.01
C VAL A 400 15.60 7.21 48.11
N LEU A 401 14.35 6.72 48.05
CA LEU A 401 13.27 7.34 47.26
C LEU A 401 12.85 8.70 47.81
N GLU A 402 12.78 8.87 49.13
CA GLU A 402 12.50 10.16 49.78
C GLU A 402 13.58 11.19 49.42
N ARG A 403 14.85 10.82 49.52
CA ARG A 403 15.96 11.70 49.12
C ARG A 403 15.94 12.02 47.65
N PHE A 404 15.75 11.02 46.80
CA PHE A 404 15.60 11.23 45.37
C PHE A 404 14.51 12.28 45.08
N LYS A 405 13.32 12.15 45.69
CA LYS A 405 12.22 13.12 45.50
C LYS A 405 12.52 14.51 46.05
N ALA A 406 13.30 14.61 47.12
CA ALA A 406 13.73 15.88 47.69
C ALA A 406 14.78 16.60 46.81
N THR A 407 15.70 15.85 46.23
CA THR A 407 16.79 16.38 45.37
C THR A 407 16.32 16.62 43.94
N TYR A 408 15.43 15.77 43.43
CA TYR A 408 14.95 15.74 42.06
C TYR A 408 13.41 15.79 42.05
N PRO A 409 12.81 16.97 42.32
CA PRO A 409 11.37 17.09 42.35
C PRO A 409 10.80 16.74 40.98
N LEU A 410 9.81 15.85 40.96
CA LEU A 410 9.11 15.49 39.72
C LEU A 410 8.48 16.74 39.11
N PRO A 411 8.58 16.96 37.78
CA PRO A 411 7.89 18.06 37.14
C PRO A 411 6.39 17.97 37.44
N ALA A 412 5.77 19.07 37.82
CA ALA A 412 4.33 19.14 38.04
C ALA A 412 3.64 18.83 36.70
N SER A 413 3.14 17.59 36.55
CA SER A 413 2.36 17.02 35.42
C SER A 413 2.56 17.67 34.05
N ILE A 414 3.19 16.93 33.12
CA ILE A 414 3.17 17.24 31.68
C ILE A 414 1.86 16.79 31.07
#